data_AF-A0A644Z790-F1
#
_entry.id   AF-A0A644Z790-F1
#
_cell.length_a   1.000
_cell.length_b   1.000
_cell.length_c   1.000
_cell.angle_alpha   90.00
_cell.angle_beta   90.00
_cell.angle_gamma   90.00
#
_symmetry.space_group_name_H-M   'P 1'
#
loop_
_entity.id
_entity.type
_entity.pdbx_description
1 polymer ?
#
loop_
_entity_poly.entity_id
_entity_poly.type
_entity_poly.pdbx_seq_one_letter_code
_entity_poly.pdbx_strand_id
1 'polypeptide(L)'
;MHRLCIYYVLNTDKNEGDKLNRDRNWTVLFIGGASGMGKSSIAYELAHFYNVNVMEVDDICQAVKAMTTREILPAIHYWSTGVNWMDIGVSGNVKWLIDVSKEMIPGLKAIVDNHIEADVPVIIEGDFVHPEFAVSFENPKVKSIYIYMSRIKIKFCRIILPERVADCNISERISAPSMEIGWWIPVKN
;
A
#
# COMPACT_ATOMS: atom_id res chain seq x y z
N MET A 1 -5.81 25.04 13.37
CA MET A 1 -5.60 25.31 11.93
C MET A 1 -5.60 23.98 11.20
N HIS A 2 -6.74 23.56 10.65
CA HIS A 2 -6.93 22.20 10.13
C HIS A 2 -6.39 22.05 8.71
N ARG A 3 -5.80 20.90 8.37
CA ARG A 3 -5.33 20.58 7.01
C ARG A 3 -6.33 19.67 6.31
N LEU A 4 -7.14 20.28 5.44
CA LEU A 4 -8.08 19.57 4.58
C LEU A 4 -7.30 18.77 3.51
N CYS A 5 -7.39 17.44 3.56
CA CYS A 5 -6.91 16.56 2.49
C CYS A 5 -8.11 16.12 1.63
N ILE A 6 -8.30 16.76 0.49
CA ILE A 6 -9.39 16.43 -0.44
C ILE A 6 -8.95 15.24 -1.32
N TYR A 7 -9.71 14.15 -1.28
CA TYR A 7 -9.63 13.04 -2.22
C TYR A 7 -10.80 13.15 -3.21
N TYR A 8 -10.54 12.97 -4.51
CA TYR A 8 -11.57 12.98 -5.56
C TYR A 8 -11.70 11.58 -6.18
N VAL A 9 -12.91 11.15 -6.48
CA VAL A 9 -13.25 9.84 -7.09
C VAL A 9 -14.42 10.07 -8.07
N LEU A 10 -14.52 9.36 -9.22
CA LEU A 10 -15.52 9.65 -10.27
C LEU A 10 -16.02 8.44 -11.09
N ASN A 11 -17.34 8.22 -11.08
CA ASN A 11 -18.20 7.44 -11.99
C ASN A 11 -19.64 7.86 -11.68
N THR A 12 -20.28 8.53 -12.64
CA THR A 12 -21.65 9.02 -12.55
C THR A 12 -22.70 7.93 -12.26
N ASP A 13 -23.94 8.42 -12.13
CA ASP A 13 -25.20 7.71 -12.30
C ASP A 13 -25.84 7.00 -11.09
N LYS A 14 -27.17 7.15 -11.07
CA LYS A 14 -28.11 6.65 -10.08
C LYS A 14 -29.00 5.60 -10.74
N ASN A 15 -29.35 4.55 -9.99
CA ASN A 15 -30.64 3.88 -10.11
C ASN A 15 -30.98 3.28 -8.75
N GLU A 16 -32.23 3.43 -8.33
CA GLU A 16 -32.72 2.92 -7.04
C GLU A 16 -33.33 1.53 -7.25
N GLY A 17 -32.78 0.52 -6.56
CA GLY A 17 -33.31 -0.85 -6.59
C GLY A 17 -32.26 -1.96 -6.69
N ASP A 18 -31.03 -1.65 -7.13
CA ASP A 18 -30.01 -2.67 -7.36
C ASP A 18 -29.36 -3.20 -6.07
N LYS A 19 -29.09 -4.51 -6.04
CA LYS A 19 -28.28 -5.14 -4.98
C LYS A 19 -26.87 -4.55 -5.09
N LEU A 20 -26.43 -3.85 -4.04
CA LEU A 20 -25.16 -3.11 -3.92
C LEU A 20 -24.10 -3.53 -4.95
N ASN A 21 -24.09 -2.91 -6.14
CA ASN A 21 -23.25 -3.38 -7.23
C ASN A 21 -21.79 -2.98 -6.99
N ARG A 22 -21.07 -3.86 -6.28
CA ARG A 22 -19.64 -3.80 -5.95
C ARG A 22 -18.78 -4.27 -7.12
N ASP A 23 -19.10 -3.85 -8.35
CA ASP A 23 -18.46 -4.32 -9.59
C ASP A 23 -16.96 -3.98 -9.62
N ARG A 24 -16.14 -4.90 -9.09
CA ARG A 24 -14.68 -4.79 -9.03
C ARG A 24 -14.08 -5.25 -10.35
N ASN A 25 -13.43 -4.36 -11.08
CA ASN A 25 -12.62 -4.71 -12.26
C ASN A 25 -11.25 -5.30 -11.90
N TRP A 26 -11.11 -5.84 -10.68
CA TRP A 26 -9.86 -6.29 -10.08
C TRP A 26 -10.08 -7.42 -9.07
N THR A 27 -9.03 -8.21 -8.86
CA THR A 27 -8.93 -9.30 -7.86
C THR A 27 -7.79 -9.03 -6.89
N VAL A 28 -6.74 -8.33 -7.30
CA VAL A 28 -5.73 -7.76 -6.40
C VAL A 28 -5.67 -6.24 -6.54
N LEU A 29 -5.81 -5.53 -5.42
CA LEU A 29 -5.56 -4.10 -5.31
C LEU A 29 -4.38 -3.85 -4.36
N PHE A 30 -3.24 -3.43 -4.90
CA PHE A 30 -2.11 -2.98 -4.11
C PHE A 30 -2.34 -1.58 -3.52
N ILE A 31 -1.88 -1.32 -2.30
CA ILE A 31 -1.84 0.03 -1.69
C ILE A 31 -0.45 0.26 -1.06
N GLY A 32 0.44 0.91 -1.81
CA GLY A 32 1.80 1.22 -1.37
C GLY A 32 1.99 2.70 -1.01
N GLY A 33 3.16 3.01 -0.44
CA GLY A 33 3.52 4.34 0.04
C GLY A 33 4.45 4.27 1.25
N ALA A 34 4.71 5.41 1.89
CA ALA A 34 5.47 5.43 3.14
C ALA A 34 4.60 5.07 4.36
N SER A 35 5.25 4.68 5.45
CA SER A 35 4.66 4.61 6.77
C SER A 35 4.09 5.98 7.18
N GLY A 36 3.05 5.97 8.01
CA GLY A 36 2.33 7.17 8.44
C GLY A 36 1.46 7.85 7.36
N MET A 37 1.45 7.38 6.09
CA MET A 37 0.68 8.03 5.01
C MET A 37 -0.82 7.68 4.98
N GLY A 38 -1.32 6.89 5.93
CA GLY A 38 -2.74 6.47 5.98
C GLY A 38 -3.13 5.32 5.04
N LYS A 39 -2.14 4.51 4.60
CA LYS A 39 -2.33 3.35 3.70
C LYS A 39 -3.40 2.39 4.23
N SER A 40 -3.20 1.92 5.47
CA SER A 40 -4.08 1.00 6.20
C SER A 40 -5.49 1.57 6.34
N SER A 41 -5.63 2.85 6.70
CA SER A 41 -6.93 3.52 6.82
C SER A 41 -7.73 3.46 5.51
N ILE A 42 -7.09 3.72 4.37
CA ILE A 42 -7.74 3.62 3.06
C ILE A 42 -7.95 2.15 2.66
N ALA A 43 -7.05 1.24 3.01
CA ALA A 43 -7.20 -0.19 2.78
C ALA A 43 -8.44 -0.77 3.49
N TYR A 44 -8.62 -0.49 4.78
CA TYR A 44 -9.76 -0.96 5.57
C TYR A 44 -11.09 -0.34 5.13
N GLU A 45 -11.15 0.96 4.81
CA GLU A 45 -12.35 1.60 4.27
C GLU A 45 -12.77 1.00 2.91
N LEU A 46 -11.82 0.80 1.99
CA LEU A 46 -12.08 0.12 0.71
C LEU A 46 -12.47 -1.35 0.91
N ALA A 47 -11.86 -2.04 1.87
CA ALA A 47 -12.19 -3.43 2.21
C ALA A 47 -13.63 -3.58 2.73
N HIS A 48 -14.08 -2.66 3.59
CA HIS A 48 -15.47 -2.60 4.04
C HIS A 48 -16.44 -2.28 2.88
N PHE A 49 -16.09 -1.35 1.99
CA PHE A 49 -16.92 -0.99 0.84
C PHE A 49 -17.12 -2.17 -0.14
N TYR A 50 -16.02 -2.77 -0.59
CA TYR A 50 -16.04 -3.90 -1.54
C TYR A 50 -16.37 -5.25 -0.88
N ASN A 51 -16.33 -5.35 0.45
CA ASN A 51 -16.49 -6.59 1.24
C ASN A 51 -15.42 -7.64 0.86
N VAL A 52 -14.15 -7.27 1.09
CA VAL A 52 -12.96 -8.07 0.77
C VAL A 52 -11.96 -8.05 1.92
N ASN A 53 -10.95 -8.91 1.88
CA ASN A 53 -9.91 -8.94 2.92
C ASN A 53 -8.81 -7.91 2.65
N VAL A 54 -8.21 -7.38 3.73
CA VAL A 54 -6.90 -6.70 3.71
C VAL A 54 -5.82 -7.72 4.05
N MET A 55 -4.64 -7.56 3.47
CA MET A 55 -3.43 -8.31 3.80
C MET A 55 -2.27 -7.30 3.94
N GLU A 56 -1.74 -7.17 5.16
CA GLU A 56 -0.64 -6.26 5.46
C GLU A 56 0.70 -6.95 5.15
N VAL A 57 1.48 -6.39 4.21
CA VAL A 57 2.77 -6.95 3.77
C VAL A 57 3.82 -6.89 4.87
N ASP A 58 3.66 -5.98 5.83
CA ASP A 58 4.47 -5.89 7.03
C ASP A 58 4.34 -7.16 7.90
N ASP A 59 3.15 -7.76 8.02
CA ASP A 59 2.95 -9.07 8.69
C ASP A 59 3.61 -10.22 7.91
N ILE A 60 3.49 -10.22 6.58
CA ILE A 60 4.17 -11.21 5.72
C ILE A 60 5.69 -11.09 5.90
N CYS A 61 6.21 -9.86 6.00
CA CYS A 61 7.62 -9.59 6.25
C CYS A 61 8.07 -10.14 7.62
N GLN A 62 7.27 -10.00 8.69
CA GLN A 62 7.57 -10.63 9.98
C GLN A 62 7.54 -12.17 9.90
N ALA A 63 6.55 -12.75 9.22
CA ALA A 63 6.44 -14.20 9.06
C ALA A 63 7.63 -14.78 8.27
N VAL A 64 8.00 -14.14 7.15
CA VAL A 64 9.19 -14.50 6.36
C VAL A 64 10.45 -14.33 7.20
N LYS A 65 10.58 -13.25 7.97
CA LYS A 65 11.72 -13.01 8.87
C LYS A 65 11.86 -14.10 9.93
N ALA A 66 10.76 -14.55 10.52
CA ALA A 66 10.75 -15.59 11.55
C ALA A 66 11.13 -16.99 11.02
N MET A 67 10.92 -17.25 9.72
CA MET A 67 11.21 -18.53 9.07
C MET A 67 12.54 -18.57 8.30
N THR A 68 13.33 -17.49 8.31
CA THR A 68 14.56 -17.36 7.50
C THR A 68 15.73 -16.83 8.31
N THR A 69 16.94 -16.90 7.74
CA THR A 69 18.16 -16.34 8.35
C THR A 69 18.73 -15.22 7.50
N ARG A 70 19.68 -14.45 8.07
CA ARG A 70 20.35 -13.32 7.41
C ARG A 70 21.17 -13.72 6.19
N GLU A 71 21.64 -14.96 6.16
CA GLU A 71 22.41 -15.55 5.06
C GLU A 71 21.52 -15.82 3.83
N ILE A 72 20.20 -15.92 4.03
CA ILE A 72 19.20 -16.14 2.98
C ILE A 72 18.57 -14.80 2.55
N LEU A 73 18.09 -13.99 3.52
CA LEU A 73 17.38 -12.72 3.27
C LEU A 73 18.05 -11.56 4.05
N PRO A 74 19.21 -11.07 3.58
CA PRO A 74 20.04 -10.11 4.32
C PRO A 74 19.41 -8.72 4.52
N ALA A 75 18.47 -8.27 3.69
CA ALA A 75 17.79 -6.99 3.86
C ALA A 75 16.69 -7.07 4.93
N ILE A 76 15.86 -8.12 4.93
CA ILE A 76 14.85 -8.37 5.97
C ILE A 76 15.49 -8.51 7.37
N HIS A 77 16.68 -9.12 7.42
CA HIS A 77 17.48 -9.27 8.63
C HIS A 77 18.47 -8.12 8.88
N TYR A 78 18.44 -7.03 8.09
CA TYR A 78 19.41 -5.93 8.19
C TYR A 78 19.46 -5.29 9.58
N TRP A 79 18.31 -5.03 10.21
CA TRP A 79 18.24 -4.46 11.57
C TRP A 79 18.61 -5.44 12.68
N SER A 80 18.64 -6.75 12.40
CA SER A 80 19.07 -7.78 13.36
C SER A 80 20.58 -7.73 13.66
N THR A 81 21.29 -6.73 13.12
CA THR A 81 22.74 -6.52 13.23
C THR A 81 23.16 -5.52 14.30
N GLY A 82 22.20 -4.78 14.88
CA GLY A 82 22.48 -3.68 15.81
C GLY A 82 22.81 -2.33 15.14
N VAL A 83 22.79 -2.24 13.80
CA VAL A 83 22.89 -0.95 13.09
C VAL A 83 21.68 -0.08 13.43
N ASN A 84 21.92 1.17 13.84
CA ASN A 84 20.87 2.16 14.06
C ASN A 84 20.43 2.77 12.71
N TRP A 85 19.11 2.96 12.55
CA TRP A 85 18.53 3.55 11.34
C TRP A 85 18.94 5.00 11.13
N MET A 86 19.29 5.73 12.20
CA MET A 86 19.78 7.10 12.11
C MET A 86 21.14 7.17 11.39
N ASP A 87 22.04 6.22 11.67
CA ASP A 87 23.44 6.25 11.24
C ASP A 87 23.60 6.10 9.72
N ILE A 88 22.63 5.46 9.05
CA ILE A 88 22.65 5.24 7.59
C ILE A 88 21.94 6.37 6.80
N GLY A 89 21.28 7.30 7.50
CA GLY A 89 20.57 8.44 6.91
C GLY A 89 19.42 8.09 5.96
N VAL A 90 18.79 9.11 5.37
CA VAL A 90 17.60 8.94 4.51
C VAL A 90 17.89 8.02 3.31
N SER A 91 19.01 8.24 2.61
CA SER A 91 19.38 7.43 1.44
C SER A 91 19.65 5.96 1.78
N GLY A 92 20.20 5.67 2.96
CA GLY A 92 20.39 4.30 3.45
C GLY A 92 19.06 3.61 3.75
N ASN A 93 18.14 4.30 4.44
CA ASN A 93 16.81 3.78 4.74
C ASN A 93 15.96 3.54 3.48
N VAL A 94 16.00 4.46 2.51
CA VAL A 94 15.34 4.27 1.19
C VAL A 94 15.91 3.06 0.46
N LYS A 95 17.25 2.89 0.45
CA LYS A 95 17.88 1.70 -0.15
C LYS A 95 17.45 0.42 0.56
N TRP A 96 17.42 0.41 1.89
CA TRP A 96 16.98 -0.73 2.68
C TRP A 96 15.52 -1.12 2.39
N LEU A 97 14.60 -0.17 2.37
CA LEU A 97 13.19 -0.39 1.99
C LEU A 97 13.08 -1.03 0.61
N ILE A 98 13.81 -0.52 -0.38
CA ILE A 98 13.82 -1.03 -1.75
C ILE A 98 14.39 -2.47 -1.81
N ASP A 99 15.45 -2.76 -1.04
CA ASP A 99 16.08 -4.09 -1.05
C ASP A 99 15.23 -5.15 -0.31
N VAL A 100 14.57 -4.80 0.80
CA VAL A 100 13.53 -5.66 1.43
C VAL A 100 12.39 -5.91 0.44
N SER A 101 11.93 -4.87 -0.26
CA SER A 101 10.85 -5.02 -1.24
C SER A 101 11.20 -6.02 -2.34
N LYS A 102 12.47 -6.09 -2.77
CA LYS A 102 12.96 -7.10 -3.73
C LYS A 102 12.99 -8.51 -3.14
N GLU A 103 13.46 -8.66 -1.90
CA GLU A 103 13.45 -9.95 -1.18
C GLU A 103 12.02 -10.50 -1.00
N MET A 104 11.02 -9.62 -0.89
CA MET A 104 9.60 -9.99 -0.77
C MET A 104 8.93 -10.36 -2.11
N ILE A 105 9.50 -10.03 -3.28
CA ILE A 105 8.87 -10.26 -4.60
C ILE A 105 8.40 -11.70 -4.81
N PRO A 106 9.20 -12.77 -4.53
CA PRO A 106 8.78 -14.14 -4.82
C PRO A 106 7.55 -14.57 -4.00
N GLY A 107 7.51 -14.22 -2.71
CA GLY A 107 6.38 -14.52 -1.82
C GLY A 107 5.13 -13.74 -2.19
N LEU A 108 5.26 -12.43 -2.44
CA LEU A 108 4.14 -11.60 -2.87
C LEU A 108 3.60 -12.03 -4.24
N LYS A 109 4.46 -12.47 -5.17
CA LYS A 109 4.00 -12.97 -6.48
C LYS A 109 3.18 -14.25 -6.32
N ALA A 110 3.65 -15.22 -5.54
CA ALA A 110 2.92 -16.46 -5.29
C ALA A 110 1.53 -16.22 -4.67
N ILE A 111 1.43 -15.25 -3.75
CA ILE A 111 0.14 -14.81 -3.17
C ILE A 111 -0.77 -14.22 -4.25
N VAL A 112 -0.27 -13.30 -5.09
CA VAL A 112 -1.06 -12.68 -6.16
C VAL A 112 -1.51 -13.70 -7.21
N ASP A 113 -0.64 -14.59 -7.64
CA ASP A 113 -0.95 -15.65 -8.61
C ASP A 113 -2.10 -16.54 -8.08
N ASN A 114 -2.00 -17.00 -6.82
CA ASN A 114 -3.04 -17.79 -6.15
C ASN A 114 -4.37 -17.03 -6.03
N HIS A 115 -4.34 -15.74 -5.68
CA HIS A 115 -5.56 -14.92 -5.60
C HIS A 115 -6.23 -14.71 -6.97
N ILE A 116 -5.43 -14.59 -8.03
CA ILE A 116 -5.94 -14.49 -9.42
C ILE A 116 -6.55 -15.83 -9.87
N GLU A 117 -5.89 -16.96 -9.58
CA GLU A 117 -6.34 -18.30 -9.95
C GLU A 117 -7.66 -18.68 -9.25
N ALA A 118 -7.78 -18.40 -7.95
CA ALA A 118 -8.99 -18.66 -7.17
C ALA A 118 -10.10 -17.58 -7.32
N ASP A 119 -9.81 -16.49 -8.04
CA ASP A 119 -10.58 -15.24 -8.15
C ASP A 119 -11.03 -14.57 -6.83
N VAL A 120 -10.35 -14.92 -5.73
CA VAL A 120 -10.61 -14.42 -4.38
C VAL A 120 -10.04 -13.01 -4.26
N PRO A 121 -10.86 -11.99 -3.93
CA PRO A 121 -10.38 -10.61 -3.87
C PRO A 121 -9.52 -10.35 -2.63
N VAL A 122 -8.48 -9.55 -2.79
CA VAL A 122 -7.64 -9.05 -1.69
C VAL A 122 -7.13 -7.63 -1.96
N ILE A 123 -7.08 -6.82 -0.91
CA ILE A 123 -6.31 -5.58 -0.86
C ILE A 123 -4.98 -5.89 -0.18
N ILE A 124 -3.86 -5.67 -0.86
CA ILE A 124 -2.51 -5.94 -0.34
C ILE A 124 -1.82 -4.60 -0.07
N GLU A 125 -1.53 -4.27 1.18
CA GLU A 125 -1.01 -2.96 1.58
C GLU A 125 0.30 -3.09 2.37
N GLY A 126 1.20 -2.11 2.26
CA GLY A 126 2.42 -2.09 3.08
C GLY A 126 3.54 -1.23 2.50
N ASP A 127 4.57 -0.96 3.30
CA ASP A 127 5.71 -0.14 2.88
C ASP A 127 6.60 -0.84 1.83
N PHE A 128 6.62 -2.18 1.85
CA PHE A 128 7.44 -3.02 0.96
C PHE A 128 6.78 -3.34 -0.40
N VAL A 129 5.63 -2.74 -0.71
CA VAL A 129 4.94 -2.93 -2.00
C VAL A 129 5.61 -2.03 -3.05
N HIS A 130 6.66 -2.52 -3.72
CA HIS A 130 7.42 -1.70 -4.68
C HIS A 130 6.60 -1.35 -5.94
N PRO A 131 6.62 -0.10 -6.43
CA PRO A 131 5.90 0.31 -7.64
C PRO A 131 6.19 -0.57 -8.86
N GLU A 132 7.46 -0.90 -9.10
CA GLU A 132 7.88 -1.72 -10.25
C GLU A 132 7.35 -3.16 -10.17
N PHE A 133 7.23 -3.71 -8.96
CA PHE A 133 6.63 -5.03 -8.75
C PHE A 133 5.12 -4.98 -9.03
N ALA A 134 4.41 -3.98 -8.49
CA ALA A 134 2.97 -3.83 -8.69
C ALA A 134 2.58 -3.63 -10.18
N VAL A 135 3.43 -2.99 -10.99
CA VAL A 135 3.20 -2.84 -12.44
C VAL A 135 3.79 -3.96 -13.31
N SER A 136 4.56 -4.90 -12.73
CA SER A 136 5.11 -6.05 -13.46
C SER A 136 4.06 -7.10 -13.84
N PHE A 137 2.87 -7.04 -13.24
CA PHE A 137 1.76 -7.91 -13.56
C PHE A 137 1.04 -7.45 -14.84
N GLU A 138 1.27 -8.14 -15.96
CA GLU A 138 0.55 -7.94 -17.23
C GLU A 138 -0.91 -8.47 -17.19
N ASN A 139 -1.56 -8.43 -16.02
CA ASN A 139 -2.91 -8.94 -15.80
C ASN A 139 -3.88 -7.78 -15.44
N PRO A 140 -4.96 -7.56 -16.22
CA PRO A 140 -5.91 -6.50 -15.96
C PRO A 140 -6.70 -6.66 -14.65
N LYS A 141 -6.66 -7.80 -13.96
CA LYS A 141 -7.22 -7.98 -12.62
C LYS A 141 -6.32 -7.44 -11.49
N VAL A 142 -5.10 -6.97 -11.79
CA VAL A 142 -4.22 -6.30 -10.82
C VAL A 142 -4.36 -4.77 -10.95
N LYS A 143 -4.35 -4.06 -9.82
CA LYS A 143 -4.42 -2.59 -9.69
C LYS A 143 -3.49 -2.11 -8.58
N SER A 144 -3.13 -0.82 -8.58
CA SER A 144 -2.31 -0.25 -7.49
C SER A 144 -2.64 1.23 -7.17
N ILE A 145 -2.82 1.53 -5.89
CA ILE A 145 -2.78 2.88 -5.31
C ILE A 145 -1.37 3.11 -4.77
N TYR A 146 -0.84 4.32 -4.95
CA TYR A 146 0.36 4.78 -4.25
C TYR A 146 0.08 6.11 -3.55
N ILE A 147 0.23 6.12 -2.22
CA ILE A 147 0.04 7.33 -1.41
C ILE A 147 1.39 8.01 -1.20
N TYR A 148 1.45 9.28 -1.59
CA TYR A 148 2.62 10.14 -1.41
C TYR A 148 2.19 11.52 -0.91
N MET A 149 2.62 11.89 0.30
CA MET A 149 2.40 13.23 0.84
C MET A 149 3.40 14.23 0.26
N SER A 150 3.13 14.68 -0.96
CA SER A 150 3.66 15.96 -1.42
C SER A 150 2.99 17.11 -0.66
N ARG A 151 3.57 18.32 -0.67
CA ARG A 151 2.91 19.49 -0.07
C ARG A 151 1.63 19.94 -0.81
N ILE A 152 1.36 19.44 -2.03
CA ILE A 152 0.11 19.61 -2.81
C ILE A 152 0.05 18.52 -3.90
N LYS A 153 -1.01 17.69 -3.89
CA LYS A 153 -1.39 16.57 -4.78
C LYS A 153 -0.90 15.16 -4.40
N ILE A 154 -1.87 14.26 -4.25
CA ILE A 154 -1.77 12.80 -4.41
C ILE A 154 -1.59 12.49 -5.91
N LYS A 155 -0.88 11.40 -6.26
CA LYS A 155 -0.67 10.98 -7.66
C LYS A 155 -1.09 9.53 -7.88
N PHE A 156 -2.36 9.30 -8.21
CA PHE A 156 -2.88 7.98 -8.59
C PHE A 156 -2.13 7.42 -9.79
N CYS A 157 -1.68 6.16 -9.70
CA CYS A 157 -1.04 5.45 -10.81
C CYS A 157 -2.04 4.49 -11.46
N ARG A 158 -2.65 4.91 -12.57
CA ARG A 158 -3.50 4.09 -13.46
C ARG A 158 -4.62 3.28 -12.77
N ILE A 159 -5.61 3.99 -12.24
CA ILE A 159 -6.87 3.39 -11.76
C ILE A 159 -8.07 4.14 -12.34
N ILE A 160 -9.13 3.40 -12.63
CA ILE A 160 -10.49 3.92 -12.86
C ILE A 160 -11.29 3.48 -11.62
N LEU A 161 -11.70 4.44 -10.78
CA LEU A 161 -12.39 4.21 -9.50
C LEU A 161 -13.73 4.96 -9.45
N PRO A 162 -14.81 4.34 -8.96
CA PRO A 162 -16.14 4.94 -8.97
C PRO A 162 -16.42 5.95 -7.83
N GLU A 163 -17.20 6.98 -8.15
CA GLU A 163 -17.46 8.24 -7.39
C GLU A 163 -17.72 8.11 -5.88
N ARG A 164 -18.39 7.05 -5.45
CA ARG A 164 -19.10 6.99 -4.16
C ARG A 164 -18.21 6.76 -2.93
N VAL A 165 -16.89 6.95 -3.04
CA VAL A 165 -15.92 6.91 -1.94
C VAL A 165 -15.40 8.33 -1.57
N ALA A 166 -16.07 9.39 -2.06
CA ALA A 166 -15.68 10.78 -1.80
C ALA A 166 -16.15 11.34 -0.43
N ASP A 167 -17.21 10.78 0.18
CA ASP A 167 -17.91 11.40 1.32
C ASP A 167 -17.58 10.82 2.72
N CYS A 168 -16.64 9.86 2.83
CA CYS A 168 -16.19 9.39 4.15
C CYS A 168 -15.35 10.47 4.86
N ASN A 169 -15.94 11.15 5.86
CA ASN A 169 -15.25 12.08 6.76
C ASN A 169 -14.26 11.37 7.70
N ILE A 170 -13.13 10.90 7.15
CA ILE A 170 -12.02 10.24 7.87
C ILE A 170 -11.20 11.26 8.70
N SER A 171 -11.56 12.54 8.64
CA SER A 171 -10.90 13.69 9.29
C SER A 171 -10.73 13.58 10.81
N GLU A 172 -11.58 12.83 11.51
CA GLU A 172 -11.56 12.72 12.97
C GLU A 172 -10.81 11.48 13.51
N ARG A 173 -10.36 10.56 12.65
CA ARG A 173 -9.64 9.33 13.06
C ARG A 173 -8.17 9.25 12.67
N ILE A 174 -7.64 10.25 11.97
CA ILE A 174 -6.19 10.44 11.86
C ILE A 174 -5.70 11.00 13.21
N SER A 175 -5.36 10.09 14.13
CA SER A 175 -4.61 10.42 15.34
C SER A 175 -3.37 11.22 14.96
N ALA A 176 -3.01 12.20 15.81
CA ALA A 176 -1.94 13.14 15.48
C ALA A 176 -0.66 12.39 15.08
N PRO A 177 -0.01 12.73 13.95
CA PRO A 177 1.19 12.02 13.52
C PRO A 177 2.23 12.12 14.63
N SER A 178 2.68 10.95 15.10
CA SER A 178 3.94 10.84 15.85
C SER A 178 5.00 11.60 15.07
N MET A 179 5.62 12.60 15.69
CA MET A 179 6.52 13.50 14.97
C MET A 179 7.72 12.74 14.39
N GLU A 180 8.23 13.27 13.27
CA GLU A 180 9.28 12.67 12.44
C GLU A 180 8.84 11.45 11.62
N ILE A 181 9.75 10.91 10.80
CA ILE A 181 9.57 9.80 9.85
C ILE A 181 8.67 10.13 8.64
N GLY A 182 9.31 10.29 7.47
CA GLY A 182 8.65 10.50 6.17
C GLY A 182 9.53 9.99 5.02
N TRP A 183 9.66 8.67 4.89
CA TRP A 183 10.76 7.99 4.20
C TRP A 183 10.87 8.13 2.66
N TRP A 184 10.08 8.97 1.99
CA TRP A 184 10.06 9.03 0.52
C TRP A 184 10.31 10.43 -0.09
N ILE A 185 10.85 11.38 0.68
CA ILE A 185 11.22 12.70 0.16
C ILE A 185 12.66 12.69 -0.37
N PRO A 186 12.91 12.76 -1.70
CA PRO A 186 14.24 13.06 -2.21
C PRO A 186 14.60 14.51 -1.86
N VAL A 187 15.62 14.68 -1.02
CA VAL A 187 16.21 15.99 -0.76
C VAL A 187 16.84 16.49 -2.07
N LYS A 188 16.40 17.64 -2.57
CA LYS A 188 17.08 18.33 -3.66
C LYS A 188 18.30 19.06 -3.09
N ASN A 189 19.45 18.87 -3.75
CA ASN A 189 20.54 19.85 -3.73
C ASN A 189 20.10 21.13 -4.46
#